data_AF-A0AA97G2T3-F1
#
_entry.id   AF-A0AA97G2T3-F1
#
_cell.length_a   1.000
_cell.length_b   1.000
_cell.length_c   1.000
_cell.angle_alpha   90.00
_cell.angle_beta   90.00
_cell.angle_gamma   90.00
#
_symmetry.space_group_name_H-M   'P 1'
#
loop_
_entity.id
_entity.type
_entity.pdbx_description
1 polymer ?
#
loop_
_entity_poly.entity_id
_entity_poly.type
_entity_poly.pdbx_seq_one_letter_code
_entity_poly.pdbx_strand_id
1 'polypeptide(L)'
;MILGNYKMMRFAWDNRNEPLTIDLICDMHRIGVSDIDDDKYTPGVFRETDDVVVVDSDGETVHTPPSHEGIKKRFKLLCHWINQCHDDADSSEYLHPLVKAISLHFSIGFEHPFRDGSGRVARSLFYWFMFKNDYAAFR
;
A
#
# COMPACT_ATOMS: atom_id res chain seq x y z
N MET A 1 -15.79 5.37 7.18
CA MET A 1 -14.42 4.83 7.40
C MET A 1 -14.36 3.35 7.79
N ILE A 2 -15.09 2.88 8.81
CA ILE A 2 -15.00 1.47 9.28
C ILE A 2 -15.39 0.46 8.18
N LEU A 3 -16.52 0.68 7.50
CA LEU A 3 -17.00 -0.20 6.43
C LEU A 3 -16.00 -0.30 5.27
N GLY A 4 -15.39 0.82 4.87
CA GLY A 4 -14.36 0.85 3.82
C GLY A 4 -13.14 0.01 4.19
N ASN A 5 -12.64 0.11 5.43
CA ASN A 5 -11.54 -0.73 5.90
C ASN A 5 -11.92 -2.21 5.90
N TYR A 6 -13.14 -2.55 6.33
CA TYR A 6 -13.64 -3.92 6.29
C TYR A 6 -13.66 -4.47 4.85
N LYS A 7 -14.23 -3.72 3.90
CA LYS A 7 -14.24 -4.08 2.47
C LYS A 7 -12.82 -4.23 1.90
N MET A 8 -11.92 -3.32 2.25
CA MET A 8 -10.52 -3.35 1.81
C MET A 8 -9.78 -4.61 2.33
N MET A 9 -10.01 -5.00 3.59
CA MET A 9 -9.42 -6.21 4.18
C MET A 9 -10.01 -7.49 3.60
N ARG A 10 -11.31 -7.52 3.32
CA ARG A 10 -11.95 -8.61 2.57
C ARG A 10 -11.32 -8.77 1.18
N PHE A 11 -11.16 -7.66 0.46
CA PHE A 11 -10.50 -7.65 -0.84
C PHE A 11 -9.03 -8.13 -0.75
N ALA A 12 -8.29 -7.70 0.28
CA ALA A 12 -6.92 -8.17 0.53
C ALA A 12 -6.87 -9.69 0.71
N TRP A 13 -7.81 -10.26 1.48
CA TRP A 13 -7.89 -11.70 1.69
C TRP A 13 -8.25 -12.45 0.39
N ASP A 14 -9.28 -11.98 -0.30
CA ASP A 14 -9.82 -12.64 -1.50
C ASP A 14 -8.79 -12.62 -2.65
N ASN A 15 -7.90 -11.62 -2.71
CA ASN A 15 -6.86 -11.47 -3.75
C ASN A 15 -5.44 -11.78 -3.25
N ARG A 16 -5.27 -12.46 -2.11
CA ARG A 16 -3.94 -12.70 -1.50
C ARG A 16 -2.98 -13.51 -2.39
N ASN A 17 -3.51 -14.34 -3.28
CA ASN A 17 -2.70 -15.19 -4.16
C ASN A 17 -2.27 -14.49 -5.45
N GLU A 18 -2.89 -13.35 -5.78
CA GLU A 18 -2.57 -12.59 -6.99
C GLU A 18 -1.19 -11.93 -6.87
N PRO A 19 -0.48 -11.65 -7.97
CA PRO A 19 0.71 -10.80 -7.94
C PRO A 19 0.36 -9.35 -7.55
N LEU A 20 1.30 -8.64 -6.93
CA LEU A 20 1.13 -7.21 -6.69
C LEU A 20 1.18 -6.47 -8.04
N THR A 21 0.15 -5.68 -8.33
CA THR A 21 0.09 -4.80 -9.50
C THR A 21 -0.33 -3.40 -9.07
N ILE A 22 -0.08 -2.40 -9.93
CA ILE A 22 -0.60 -1.05 -9.72
C ILE A 22 -2.13 -1.08 -9.61
N ASP A 23 -2.79 -1.90 -10.44
CA ASP A 23 -4.24 -2.01 -10.43
C ASP A 23 -4.75 -2.59 -9.11
N LEU A 24 -4.10 -3.61 -8.54
CA LEU A 24 -4.46 -4.14 -7.23
C LEU A 24 -4.35 -3.07 -6.13
N ILE A 25 -3.31 -2.24 -6.18
CA ILE A 25 -3.10 -1.12 -5.23
C ILE A 25 -4.20 -0.06 -5.39
N CYS A 26 -4.52 0.31 -6.63
CA CYS A 26 -5.58 1.28 -6.94
C CYS A 26 -6.97 0.74 -6.61
N ASP A 27 -7.24 -0.53 -6.85
CA ASP A 27 -8.52 -1.19 -6.54
C ASP A 27 -8.71 -1.28 -5.03
N MET A 28 -7.66 -1.66 -4.30
CA MET A 28 -7.66 -1.66 -2.84
C MET A 28 -7.97 -0.25 -2.29
N HIS A 29 -7.33 0.79 -2.84
CA HIS A 29 -7.65 2.17 -2.49
C HIS A 29 -9.11 2.52 -2.79
N ARG A 30 -9.58 2.26 -4.02
CA ARG A 30 -10.96 2.54 -4.47
C ARG A 30 -11.98 1.93 -3.52
N ILE A 31 -11.86 0.62 -3.26
CA ILE A 31 -12.79 -0.13 -2.40
C ILE A 31 -12.88 0.47 -0.99
N GLY A 32 -11.76 0.93 -0.43
CA GLY A 32 -11.76 1.45 0.93
C GLY A 32 -12.26 2.88 1.10
N VAL A 33 -12.37 3.64 0.01
CA VAL A 33 -12.68 5.07 0.07
C VAL A 33 -13.88 5.49 -0.80
N SER A 34 -14.42 4.61 -1.65
CA SER A 34 -15.56 4.94 -2.54
C SER A 34 -16.84 5.41 -1.82
N ASP A 35 -17.06 5.00 -0.57
CA ASP A 35 -18.23 5.41 0.22
C ASP A 35 -17.96 6.63 1.11
N ILE A 36 -16.88 7.38 0.86
CA ILE A 36 -16.55 8.60 1.60
C ILE A 36 -16.97 9.81 0.76
N ASP A 37 -17.91 10.58 1.31
CA ASP A 37 -18.42 11.82 0.69
C ASP A 37 -17.51 13.00 1.07
N ASP A 38 -16.32 13.06 0.46
CA ASP A 38 -15.33 14.12 0.63
C ASP A 38 -14.47 14.25 -0.64
N ASP A 39 -14.46 15.44 -1.25
CA ASP A 39 -13.78 15.76 -2.50
C ASP A 39 -12.26 15.58 -2.45
N LYS A 40 -11.66 15.48 -1.25
CA LYS A 40 -10.24 15.14 -1.10
C LYS A 40 -9.93 13.74 -1.62
N TYR A 41 -10.92 12.83 -1.61
CA TYR A 41 -10.75 11.46 -2.04
C TYR A 41 -10.93 11.33 -3.54
N THR A 42 -9.94 10.73 -4.18
CA THR A 42 -9.99 10.33 -5.60
C THR A 42 -9.86 8.80 -5.67
N PRO A 43 -10.97 8.04 -5.56
CA PRO A 43 -10.95 6.59 -5.40
C PRO A 43 -10.15 5.85 -6.49
N GLY A 44 -9.06 5.20 -6.08
CA GLY A 44 -8.17 4.45 -6.97
C GLY A 44 -7.34 5.28 -7.95
N VAL A 45 -7.19 6.59 -7.74
CA VAL A 45 -6.41 7.49 -8.61
C VAL A 45 -5.21 8.04 -7.85
N PHE A 46 -4.01 7.81 -8.37
CA PHE A 46 -2.80 8.44 -7.83
C PHE A 46 -2.90 9.97 -7.93
N ARG A 47 -2.30 10.68 -6.99
CA ARG A 47 -2.24 12.14 -7.02
C ARG A 47 -1.52 12.65 -8.26
N GLU A 48 -1.98 13.79 -8.75
CA GLU A 48 -1.45 14.49 -9.92
C GLU A 48 -0.75 15.81 -9.54
N THR A 49 -0.54 16.01 -8.25
CA THR A 49 0.00 17.23 -7.63
C THR A 49 0.88 16.88 -6.43
N ASP A 50 1.74 17.82 -6.04
CA ASP A 50 2.68 17.72 -4.91
C ASP A 50 2.21 18.50 -3.67
N ASP A 51 0.90 18.73 -3.56
CA ASP A 51 0.23 19.45 -2.46
C ASP A 51 -0.05 18.59 -1.22
N VAL A 52 0.30 17.29 -1.26
CA VAL A 52 0.12 16.37 -0.14
C VAL A 52 1.33 16.37 0.78
N VAL A 53 1.09 16.36 2.09
CA VAL A 53 2.12 16.25 3.13
C VAL A 53 1.64 15.32 4.23
N VAL A 54 2.58 14.72 4.97
CA VAL A 54 2.26 14.01 6.20
C VAL A 54 2.51 14.95 7.36
N VAL A 55 1.49 15.15 8.19
CA VAL A 55 1.54 16.01 9.38
C VAL A 55 1.43 15.18 10.66
N ASP A 56 1.97 15.70 11.75
CA ASP A 56 1.76 15.15 13.09
C ASP A 56 0.46 15.67 13.75
N SER A 57 0.29 15.41 15.05
CA SER A 57 -0.89 15.87 15.80
C SER A 57 -0.96 17.38 16.00
N ASP A 58 0.18 18.07 15.92
CA ASP A 58 0.27 19.53 16.09
C ASP A 58 0.09 20.25 14.74
N GLY A 59 0.02 19.49 13.64
CA GLY A 59 -0.14 20.00 12.28
C GLY A 59 1.18 20.31 11.59
N GLU A 60 2.31 19.98 12.22
CA GLU A 60 3.63 20.20 11.65
C GLU A 60 3.93 19.17 10.58
N THR A 61 4.51 19.61 9.47
CA THR A 61 4.90 18.71 8.36
C THR A 61 6.09 17.87 8.79
N VAL A 62 5.88 16.56 8.96
CA VAL A 62 6.92 15.60 9.33
C VAL A 62 7.51 14.86 8.14
N HIS A 63 6.80 14.86 7.00
CA HIS A 63 7.30 14.28 5.76
C HIS A 63 6.66 14.93 4.53
N THR A 64 7.50 15.27 3.56
CA THR A 64 7.10 15.71 2.23
C THR A 64 7.39 14.57 1.25
N PRO A 65 6.35 13.95 0.65
CA PRO A 65 6.53 12.86 -0.29
C PRO A 65 7.34 13.25 -1.54
N PRO A 66 7.96 12.28 -2.24
CA PRO A 66 8.59 12.52 -3.55
C PRO A 66 7.61 13.14 -4.54
N SER A 67 8.06 13.75 -5.64
CA SER A 67 7.13 14.29 -6.64
C SER A 67 6.17 13.22 -7.21
N HIS A 68 4.95 13.63 -7.54
CA HIS A 68 3.94 12.82 -8.23
C HIS A 68 4.47 12.35 -9.59
N GLU A 69 5.35 13.15 -10.19
CA GLU A 69 6.07 12.77 -11.40
C GLU A 69 6.83 11.47 -11.16
N GLY A 70 6.53 10.46 -11.97
CA GLY A 70 7.18 9.16 -11.90
C GLY A 70 6.64 8.21 -10.83
N ILE A 71 5.56 8.53 -10.08
CA ILE A 71 4.92 7.58 -9.16
C ILE A 71 4.68 6.23 -9.84
N LYS A 72 4.07 6.23 -11.03
CA LYS A 72 3.80 4.99 -11.78
C LYS A 72 5.07 4.19 -12.09
N LYS A 73 6.20 4.86 -12.36
CA LYS A 73 7.49 4.20 -12.61
C LYS A 73 8.04 3.56 -11.34
N ARG A 74 8.02 4.28 -10.21
CA ARG A 74 8.49 3.77 -8.91
C ARG A 74 7.62 2.61 -8.41
N PHE A 75 6.31 2.70 -8.58
CA PHE A 75 5.40 1.61 -8.23
C PHE A 75 5.56 0.38 -9.12
N LYS A 76 5.90 0.53 -10.41
CA LYS A 76 6.27 -0.61 -11.26
C LYS A 76 7.50 -1.35 -10.72
N LEU A 77 8.53 -0.62 -10.29
CA LEU A 77 9.74 -1.19 -9.68
C LEU A 77 9.42 -1.89 -8.35
N LEU A 78 8.60 -1.25 -7.50
CA LEU A 78 8.14 -1.85 -6.25
C LEU A 78 7.35 -3.14 -6.48
N CYS A 79 6.37 -3.13 -7.40
CA CYS A 79 5.59 -4.33 -7.75
C CYS A 79 6.51 -5.45 -8.24
N HIS A 80 7.47 -5.12 -9.11
CA HIS A 80 8.45 -6.10 -9.60
C HIS A 80 9.23 -6.74 -8.45
N TRP A 81 9.81 -5.93 -7.55
CA TRP A 81 10.59 -6.43 -6.41
C TRP A 81 9.74 -7.23 -5.41
N ILE A 82 8.51 -6.80 -5.13
CA ILE A 82 7.61 -7.53 -4.23
C ILE A 82 7.27 -8.91 -4.76
N ASN A 83 7.08 -9.04 -6.08
CA ASN A 83 6.72 -10.30 -6.71
C ASN A 83 7.89 -11.28 -6.87
N GLN A 84 9.13 -10.88 -6.58
CA GLN A 84 10.28 -11.79 -6.54
C GLN A 84 10.22 -12.73 -5.33
N CYS A 85 10.77 -13.95 -5.46
CA CYS A 85 10.88 -14.91 -4.37
C CYS A 85 12.20 -14.64 -3.61
N HIS A 86 12.13 -14.36 -2.30
CA HIS A 86 13.31 -14.13 -1.45
C HIS A 86 13.26 -14.96 -0.16
N ASP A 87 12.39 -15.96 -0.06
CA ASP A 87 12.12 -16.73 1.15
C ASP A 87 12.98 -17.99 1.31
N ASP A 88 13.85 -18.29 0.33
CA ASP A 88 14.83 -19.36 0.40
C ASP A 88 15.94 -19.02 1.41
N ALA A 89 15.96 -19.71 2.54
CA ALA A 89 16.88 -19.48 3.65
C ALA A 89 18.35 -19.76 3.30
N ASP A 90 18.61 -20.55 2.26
CA ASP A 90 19.97 -20.87 1.80
C ASP A 90 20.47 -19.89 0.72
N SER A 91 19.61 -18.99 0.24
CA SER A 91 19.95 -17.98 -0.75
C SER A 91 20.68 -16.79 -0.13
N SER A 92 21.71 -16.27 -0.84
CA SER A 92 22.34 -15.00 -0.48
C SER A 92 21.41 -13.78 -0.59
N GLU A 93 20.27 -13.94 -1.27
CA GLU A 93 19.23 -12.92 -1.43
C GLU A 93 18.07 -13.09 -0.44
N TYR A 94 18.22 -13.97 0.56
CA TYR A 94 17.18 -14.23 1.55
C TYR A 94 16.70 -12.95 2.24
N LEU A 95 15.38 -12.78 2.26
CA LEU A 95 14.67 -11.74 2.97
C LEU A 95 13.41 -12.33 3.61
N HIS A 96 13.40 -12.35 4.94
CA HIS A 96 12.26 -12.85 5.71
C HIS A 96 10.95 -12.14 5.28
N PRO A 97 9.85 -12.87 5.00
CA PRO A 97 8.62 -12.28 4.45
C PRO A 97 8.06 -11.10 5.25
N LEU A 98 8.13 -11.14 6.59
CA LEU A 98 7.73 -10.02 7.43
C LEU A 98 8.52 -8.72 7.13
N VAL A 99 9.83 -8.82 6.88
CA VAL A 99 10.65 -7.65 6.54
C VAL A 99 10.20 -7.09 5.20
N LYS A 100 9.94 -7.97 4.22
CA LYS A 100 9.41 -7.57 2.91
C LYS A 100 8.04 -6.90 3.01
N ALA A 101 7.16 -7.37 3.90
CA ALA A 101 5.88 -6.72 4.20
C ALA A 101 6.04 -5.33 4.83
N ILE A 102 6.99 -5.17 5.77
CA ILE A 102 7.32 -3.87 6.39
C ILE A 102 7.88 -2.90 5.34
N SER A 103 8.76 -3.36 4.45
CA SER A 103 9.28 -2.55 3.35
C SER A 103 8.16 -2.10 2.40
N LEU A 104 7.20 -2.98 2.09
CA LEU A 104 6.02 -2.62 1.30
C LEU A 104 5.19 -1.54 2.01
N HIS A 105 4.85 -1.75 3.28
CA HIS A 105 4.12 -0.78 4.09
C HIS A 105 4.79 0.60 4.08
N PHE A 106 6.09 0.62 4.38
CA PHE A 106 6.88 1.85 4.40
C PHE A 106 6.90 2.53 3.04
N SER A 107 7.10 1.78 1.95
CA SER A 107 7.17 2.33 0.59
C SER A 107 5.87 3.06 0.20
N ILE A 108 4.71 2.51 0.56
CA ILE A 108 3.42 3.16 0.31
C ILE A 108 3.25 4.42 1.15
N GLY A 109 3.66 4.38 2.43
CA GLY A 109 3.63 5.55 3.32
C GLY A 109 4.56 6.67 2.85
N PHE A 110 5.76 6.32 2.40
CA PHE A 110 6.79 7.24 1.95
C PHE A 110 6.43 7.92 0.62
N GLU A 111 5.98 7.14 -0.37
CA GLU A 111 5.54 7.67 -1.66
C GLU A 111 4.25 8.50 -1.57
N HIS A 112 3.41 8.16 -0.58
CA HIS A 112 2.12 8.79 -0.32
C HIS A 112 1.30 9.00 -1.62
N PRO A 113 0.95 7.91 -2.33
CA PRO A 113 0.53 7.99 -3.73
C PRO A 113 -0.88 8.55 -3.94
N PHE A 114 -1.71 8.61 -2.89
CA PHE A 114 -3.09 9.09 -2.96
C PHE A 114 -3.25 10.39 -2.15
N ARG A 115 -4.24 11.22 -2.51
CA ARG A 115 -4.55 12.47 -1.79
C ARG A 115 -4.96 12.24 -0.33
N ASP A 116 -5.64 11.14 -0.07
CA ASP A 116 -5.92 10.58 1.26
C ASP A 116 -6.00 9.04 1.08
N GLY A 117 -6.03 8.28 2.17
CA GLY A 117 -6.21 6.83 2.14
C GLY A 117 -4.92 6.02 2.03
N SER A 118 -3.79 6.68 1.73
CA SER A 118 -2.45 6.05 1.62
C SER A 118 -2.12 5.15 2.82
N GLY A 119 -2.37 5.61 4.05
CA GLY A 119 -2.12 4.79 5.25
C GLY A 119 -3.00 3.54 5.38
N ARG A 120 -4.25 3.59 4.90
CA ARG A 120 -5.16 2.42 4.88
C ARG A 120 -4.67 1.38 3.87
N VAL A 121 -4.26 1.85 2.69
CA VAL A 121 -3.68 1.00 1.64
C VAL A 121 -2.37 0.37 2.12
N ALA A 122 -1.49 1.15 2.75
CA ALA A 122 -0.22 0.66 3.30
C ALA A 122 -0.43 -0.48 4.33
N ARG A 123 -1.39 -0.35 5.24
CA ARG A 123 -1.71 -1.41 6.21
C ARG A 123 -2.35 -2.61 5.54
N SER A 124 -3.26 -2.40 4.60
CA SER A 124 -3.95 -3.50 3.93
C SER A 124 -3.02 -4.30 3.02
N LEU A 125 -2.04 -3.65 2.38
CA LEU A 125 -0.98 -4.31 1.62
C LEU A 125 0.00 -5.09 2.50
N PHE A 126 0.30 -4.58 3.71
CA PHE A 126 1.04 -5.36 4.71
C PHE A 126 0.30 -6.68 4.99
N TYR A 127 -0.98 -6.60 5.36
CA TYR A 127 -1.78 -7.80 5.66
C TYR A 127 -1.94 -8.71 4.44
N TRP A 128 -2.21 -8.16 3.26
CA TRP A 128 -2.26 -8.92 2.00
C TRP A 128 -0.98 -9.75 1.79
N PHE A 129 0.20 -9.16 2.03
CA PHE A 129 1.47 -9.88 1.90
C PHE A 129 1.64 -10.94 3.00
N MET A 130 1.22 -10.65 4.23
CA MET A 130 1.25 -11.65 5.32
C MET A 130 0.29 -12.82 5.06
N PHE A 131 -0.88 -12.58 4.45
CA PHE A 131 -1.83 -13.62 4.05
C PHE A 131 -1.26 -14.49 2.94
N LYS A 132 -0.59 -13.87 1.96
CA LYS A 132 0.08 -14.55 0.85
C LYS A 132 1.16 -15.53 1.31
N ASN A 133 1.82 -15.23 2.43
CA ASN A 133 2.90 -16.03 3.01
C ASN A 133 2.43 -16.87 4.21
N ASP A 134 1.12 -17.14 4.33
CA ASP A 134 0.54 -18.05 5.32
C ASP A 134 0.83 -17.75 6.81
N TYR A 135 1.08 -16.50 7.16
CA TYR A 135 1.22 -16.12 8.57
C TYR A 135 -0.15 -16.15 9.28
N ALA A 136 -0.39 -17.25 9.99
CA ALA A 136 -1.66 -17.53 10.66
C ALA A 136 -2.08 -16.47 11.69
N ALA A 137 -1.12 -15.79 12.33
CA ALA A 137 -1.38 -14.75 13.34
C ALA A 137 -2.15 -13.54 12.79
N PHE A 138 -2.24 -13.38 11.47
CA PHE A 138 -2.92 -12.27 10.82
C PHE A 138 -4.26 -12.66 10.18
N ARG A 139 -4.61 -13.96 10.16
CA ARG A 139 -5.87 -14.46 9.57
C ARG A 139 -7.10 -14.02 10.36
#